data_AF-A0ABD0YEG9-F1
#
_entry.id   AF-A0ABD0YEG9-F1
#
_cell.length_a   1.000
_cell.length_b   1.000
_cell.length_c   1.000
_cell.angle_alpha   90.00
_cell.angle_beta   90.00
_cell.angle_gamma   90.00
#
_symmetry.space_group_name_H-M   'P 1'
#
loop_
_entity.id
_entity.type
_entity.pdbx_description
1 polymer ?
#
loop_
_entity_poly.entity_id
_entity_poly.type
_entity_poly.pdbx_seq_one_letter_code
_entity_poly.pdbx_strand_id
1 'polypeptide(L)'
;MVLFLGPIAMQFQSDFLDLYSEPKYWISNFRNLIWLRNYIIAPFSEELTFRACMLPLLIQCFRPQAAIFICPLFFGIAHLHHIIGCIKEGMNVKTALLVSGFQFTYTTIFGAYSAFLFLRTGHFVASLFAHTFCNYMGFPQFVELYGYSEPKRTIIVVLCLVGFVLWCVLLSPLTTPSWYKNHLFWKVYS
;
A
#
# COMPACT_ATOMS: atom_id res chain seq x y z
N MET A 1 -8.66 1.21 1.07
CA MET A 1 -9.32 0.17 1.88
C MET A 1 -10.36 -0.57 1.07
N VAL A 2 -11.36 0.12 0.49
CA VAL A 2 -12.38 -0.51 -0.40
C VAL A 2 -11.79 -1.30 -1.58
N LEU A 3 -10.59 -0.94 -2.06
CA LEU A 3 -9.85 -1.72 -3.06
C LEU A 3 -9.65 -3.20 -2.66
N PHE A 4 -9.57 -3.48 -1.36
CA PHE A 4 -9.29 -4.81 -0.82
C PHE A 4 -10.56 -5.58 -0.42
N LEU A 5 -11.76 -5.19 -0.89
CA LEU A 5 -13.01 -5.90 -0.56
C LEU A 5 -12.94 -7.41 -0.81
N GLY A 6 -12.37 -7.85 -1.94
CA GLY A 6 -12.18 -9.27 -2.24
C GLY A 6 -11.22 -9.97 -1.26
N PRO A 7 -9.97 -9.52 -1.10
CA PRO A 7 -9.03 -10.06 -0.11
C PRO A 7 -9.57 -10.08 1.33
N ILE A 8 -10.31 -9.04 1.74
CA ILE A 8 -10.98 -9.02 3.05
C ILE A 8 -12.03 -10.13 3.13
N ALA A 9 -12.83 -10.33 2.08
CA ALA A 9 -13.82 -11.41 2.05
C ALA A 9 -13.17 -12.81 2.08
N MET A 10 -11.97 -12.97 1.55
CA MET A 10 -11.18 -14.22 1.70
C MET A 10 -10.78 -14.44 3.17
N GLN A 11 -10.32 -13.40 3.86
CA GLN A 11 -9.97 -13.48 5.29
C GLN A 11 -11.18 -13.82 6.17
N PHE A 12 -12.37 -13.28 5.86
CA PHE A 12 -13.58 -13.62 6.60
C PHE A 12 -14.06 -15.06 6.42
N GLN A 13 -13.65 -15.72 5.33
CA GLN A 13 -14.02 -17.11 5.05
C GLN A 13 -13.05 -18.12 5.66
N SER A 14 -11.90 -17.64 6.13
CA SER A 14 -10.90 -18.42 6.85
C SER A 14 -11.05 -18.19 8.36
N ASP A 15 -10.48 -19.07 9.19
CA ASP A 15 -10.55 -18.99 10.67
C ASP A 15 -9.81 -17.77 11.28
N PHE A 16 -9.56 -16.74 10.48
CA PHE A 16 -8.89 -15.50 10.86
C PHE A 16 -9.67 -14.70 11.90
N LEU A 17 -11.00 -14.74 11.90
CA LEU A 17 -11.79 -14.05 12.93
C LEU A 17 -11.53 -14.63 14.31
N ASP A 18 -11.50 -15.96 14.40
CA ASP A 18 -11.19 -16.66 15.65
C ASP A 18 -9.75 -16.36 16.07
N LEU A 19 -8.80 -16.37 15.12
CA LEU A 19 -7.41 -16.02 15.37
C LEU A 19 -7.22 -14.59 15.91
N TYR A 20 -7.90 -13.58 15.34
CA TYR A 20 -7.81 -12.20 15.82
C TYR A 20 -8.51 -11.99 17.16
N SER A 21 -9.46 -12.84 17.52
CA SER A 21 -10.10 -12.80 18.83
C SER A 21 -9.15 -13.25 19.95
N GLU A 22 -8.10 -14.00 19.63
CA GLU A 22 -7.15 -14.51 20.62
C GLU A 22 -6.13 -13.44 21.07
N PRO A 23 -6.11 -13.03 22.36
CA PRO A 23 -5.14 -12.03 22.83
C PRO A 23 -3.69 -12.49 22.72
N LYS A 24 -3.46 -13.81 22.82
CA LYS A 24 -2.12 -14.41 22.72
C LYS A 24 -1.50 -14.21 21.33
N TYR A 25 -2.32 -14.24 20.28
CA TYR A 25 -1.88 -13.96 18.91
C TYR A 25 -1.25 -12.56 18.82
N TRP A 26 -1.95 -11.55 19.35
CA TRP A 26 -1.45 -10.17 19.34
C TRP A 26 -0.21 -9.98 20.20
N ILE A 27 -0.20 -10.51 21.43
CA ILE A 27 0.98 -10.40 22.32
C ILE A 27 2.22 -11.02 21.65
N SER A 28 2.06 -12.17 20.99
CA SER A 28 3.13 -12.83 20.26
C SER A 28 3.66 -11.95 19.11
N ASN A 29 2.75 -11.39 18.30
CA ASN A 29 3.12 -10.51 17.19
C ASN A 29 3.81 -9.22 17.66
N PHE A 30 3.33 -8.58 18.73
CA PHE A 30 3.98 -7.39 19.29
C PHE A 30 5.36 -7.67 19.89
N ARG A 31 5.69 -8.93 20.21
CA ARG A 31 7.05 -9.34 20.61
C ARG A 31 7.93 -9.73 19.42
N ASN A 32 7.34 -9.98 18.26
CA ASN A 32 8.06 -10.36 17.06
C ASN A 32 8.63 -9.11 16.35
N LEU A 33 9.96 -8.96 16.39
CA LEU A 33 10.64 -7.82 15.78
C LEU A 33 10.45 -7.74 14.26
N ILE A 34 10.31 -8.88 13.57
CA ILE A 34 10.07 -8.92 12.13
C ILE A 34 8.65 -8.41 11.83
N TRP A 35 7.67 -8.80 12.65
CA TRP A 35 6.30 -8.30 12.54
C TRP A 35 6.25 -6.78 12.76
N LEU A 36 6.86 -6.29 13.85
CA LEU A 36 6.96 -4.86 14.13
C LEU A 36 7.65 -4.10 13.00
N ARG A 37 8.75 -4.65 12.47
CA ARG A 37 9.46 -4.08 11.33
C ARG A 37 8.53 -3.94 10.12
N ASN A 38 7.83 -5.00 9.74
CA ASN A 38 7.05 -5.05 8.50
C ASN A 38 5.79 -4.16 8.54
N TYR A 39 5.15 -4.02 9.71
CA TYR A 39 3.83 -3.37 9.82
C TYR A 39 3.86 -2.01 10.51
N ILE A 40 4.90 -1.71 11.30
CA ILE A 40 5.00 -0.43 12.02
C ILE A 40 6.23 0.35 11.54
N ILE A 41 7.42 -0.20 11.73
CA ILE A 41 8.66 0.57 11.57
C ILE A 41 8.95 0.89 10.11
N ALA A 42 8.89 -0.10 9.21
CA ALA A 42 9.18 0.12 7.79
C ALA A 42 8.17 1.08 7.16
N PRO A 43 6.83 0.88 7.26
CA PRO A 43 5.86 1.85 6.73
C PRO A 43 6.05 3.25 7.30
N PHE A 44 6.31 3.38 8.61
CA PHE A 44 6.56 4.67 9.23
C PHE A 44 7.80 5.36 8.66
N SER A 45 8.93 4.66 8.60
CA SER A 45 10.18 5.22 8.09
C SER A 45 10.10 5.59 6.61
N GLU A 46 9.40 4.78 5.81
CA GLU A 46 9.22 5.00 4.39
C GLU A 46 8.31 6.20 4.13
N GLU A 47 7.14 6.26 4.77
CA GLU A 47 6.25 7.41 4.62
C GLU A 47 6.89 8.69 5.16
N LEU A 48 7.65 8.63 6.27
CA LEU A 48 8.36 9.79 6.79
C LEU A 48 9.37 10.32 5.75
N THR A 49 10.19 9.41 5.21
CA THR A 49 11.23 9.76 4.24
C THR A 49 10.65 10.32 2.94
N PHE A 50 9.67 9.62 2.35
CA PHE A 50 9.17 9.97 1.03
C PHE A 50 8.05 11.01 1.07
N ARG A 51 7.13 10.97 2.05
CA ARG A 51 5.94 11.87 2.07
C ARG A 51 6.16 13.10 2.93
N ALA A 52 6.80 12.97 4.09
CA ALA A 52 7.00 14.11 4.97
C ALA A 52 8.30 14.88 4.67
N CYS A 53 9.34 14.22 4.12
CA CYS A 53 10.62 14.89 3.81
C CYS A 53 10.78 15.19 2.30
N MET A 54 10.71 14.18 1.43
CA MET A 54 11.02 14.37 0.00
C MET A 54 9.90 15.11 -0.76
N LEU A 55 8.64 14.67 -0.61
CA LEU A 55 7.52 15.23 -1.36
C LEU A 55 7.31 16.75 -1.14
N PRO A 56 7.44 17.31 0.08
CA PRO A 56 7.32 18.75 0.32
C PRO A 56 8.42 19.59 -0.34
N LEU A 57 9.61 19.00 -0.57
CA LEU A 57 10.67 19.64 -1.34
C LEU A 57 10.33 19.61 -2.84
N LEU A 58 9.85 18.47 -3.35
CA LEU A 58 9.48 18.33 -4.76
C LEU A 58 8.36 19.30 -5.18
N ILE A 59 7.36 19.54 -4.33
CA ILE A 59 6.27 20.48 -4.65
C ILE A 59 6.70 21.96 -4.66
N GLN A 60 7.90 22.29 -4.15
CA GLN A 60 8.47 23.63 -4.29
C GLN A 60 9.11 23.82 -5.67
N CYS A 61 9.54 22.73 -6.31
CA CYS A 61 10.18 22.75 -7.62
C CYS A 61 9.23 22.37 -8.77
N PHE A 62 8.17 21.60 -8.48
CA PHE A 62 7.27 21.02 -9.46
C PHE A 62 5.81 21.20 -9.06
N ARG A 63 4.91 21.24 -10.06
CA ARG A 63 3.46 21.21 -9.82
C ARG A 63 3.08 19.94 -9.02
N PRO A 64 2.04 19.97 -8.15
CA PRO A 64 1.72 18.84 -7.29
C PRO A 64 1.38 17.59 -8.09
N GLN A 65 0.76 17.76 -9.26
CA GLN A 65 0.47 16.65 -10.18
C GLN A 65 1.74 15.94 -10.64
N ALA A 66 2.81 16.69 -10.95
CA ALA A 66 4.08 16.10 -11.34
C ALA A 66 4.79 15.44 -10.14
N ALA A 67 4.77 16.10 -8.98
CA ALA A 67 5.36 15.56 -7.75
C ALA A 67 4.74 14.22 -7.32
N ILE A 68 3.42 14.03 -7.55
CA ILE A 68 2.70 12.76 -7.32
C ILE A 68 3.31 11.62 -8.15
N PHE A 69 3.88 11.88 -9.32
CA PHE A 69 4.49 10.83 -10.16
C PHE A 69 6.02 10.76 -10.03
N ILE A 70 6.70 11.86 -9.68
CA ILE A 70 8.15 11.89 -9.51
C ILE A 70 8.58 11.25 -8.19
N CYS A 71 7.99 11.66 -7.06
CA CYS A 71 8.37 11.13 -5.74
C CYS A 71 8.29 9.59 -5.64
N PRO A 72 7.24 8.93 -6.19
CA PRO A 72 7.13 7.48 -6.13
C PRO A 72 8.17 6.72 -6.95
N LEU A 73 8.79 7.34 -7.97
CA LEU A 73 9.87 6.69 -8.70
C LEU A 73 11.07 6.44 -7.78
N PHE A 74 11.41 7.42 -6.93
CA PHE A 74 12.46 7.24 -5.92
C PHE A 74 12.07 6.17 -4.90
N PHE A 75 10.81 6.14 -4.48
CA PHE A 75 10.29 5.10 -3.59
C PHE A 75 10.40 3.71 -4.22
N GLY A 76 10.02 3.54 -5.49
CA GLY A 76 10.16 2.28 -6.21
C GLY A 76 11.61 1.88 -6.40
N ILE A 77 12.48 2.81 -6.82
CA ILE A 77 13.93 2.56 -6.99
C ILE A 77 14.54 2.08 -5.68
N ALA A 78 14.14 2.66 -4.55
CA ALA A 78 14.64 2.25 -3.24
C ALA A 78 14.36 0.77 -2.96
N HIS A 79 13.36 0.13 -3.58
CA HIS A 79 13.07 -1.30 -3.42
C HIS A 79 13.85 -2.22 -4.37
N LEU A 80 14.54 -1.69 -5.38
CA LEU A 80 15.33 -2.52 -6.29
C LEU A 80 16.50 -3.21 -5.57
N HIS A 81 16.91 -2.73 -4.39
CA HIS A 81 17.96 -3.38 -3.59
C HIS A 81 17.62 -4.83 -3.20
N HIS A 82 16.33 -5.21 -3.18
CA HIS A 82 15.91 -6.59 -2.90
C HIS A 82 16.44 -7.61 -3.91
N ILE A 83 16.78 -7.19 -5.14
CA ILE A 83 17.38 -8.07 -6.15
C ILE A 83 18.65 -8.76 -5.64
N ILE A 84 19.44 -8.06 -4.82
CA ILE A 84 20.68 -8.58 -4.25
C ILE A 84 20.38 -9.73 -3.29
N GLY A 85 19.34 -9.58 -2.47
CA GLY A 85 18.85 -10.63 -1.57
C GLY A 85 18.41 -11.88 -2.35
N CYS A 86 17.57 -11.69 -3.36
CA CYS A 86 17.08 -12.80 -4.20
C CYS A 86 18.23 -13.59 -4.84
N ILE A 87 19.23 -12.90 -5.40
CA ILE A 87 20.38 -13.56 -6.04
C ILE A 87 21.21 -14.31 -4.99
N LYS A 88 21.43 -13.73 -3.80
CA LYS A 88 22.16 -14.38 -2.70
C LYS A 88 21.44 -15.63 -2.17
N GLU A 89 20.12 -15.65 -2.23
CA GLU A 89 19.28 -16.80 -1.86
C GLU A 89 19.25 -17.89 -2.96
N GLY A 90 20.01 -17.73 -4.05
CA GLY A 90 20.14 -18.73 -5.12
C GLY A 90 19.10 -18.58 -6.23
N MET A 91 18.31 -17.49 -6.24
CA MET A 91 17.35 -17.23 -7.32
C MET A 91 18.09 -16.93 -8.62
N ASN A 92 17.62 -17.51 -9.74
CA ASN A 92 18.15 -17.20 -11.06
C ASN A 92 18.01 -15.70 -11.35
N VAL A 93 19.06 -15.09 -11.95
CA VAL A 93 19.10 -13.65 -12.25
C VAL A 93 17.89 -13.17 -13.06
N LYS A 94 17.42 -13.96 -14.04
CA LYS A 94 16.23 -13.59 -14.84
C LYS A 94 14.99 -13.51 -13.97
N THR A 95 14.80 -14.49 -13.08
CA THR A 95 13.67 -14.51 -12.14
C THR A 95 13.78 -13.37 -11.12
N ALA A 96 14.97 -13.13 -10.57
CA ALA A 96 15.21 -12.02 -9.63
C ALA A 96 14.92 -10.65 -10.26
N LEU A 97 15.29 -10.46 -11.54
CA LEU A 97 14.96 -9.26 -12.30
C LEU A 97 13.45 -9.11 -12.52
N LEU A 98 12.74 -10.18 -12.87
CA LEU A 98 11.28 -10.14 -13.05
C LEU A 98 10.56 -9.81 -11.73
N VAL A 99 10.95 -10.46 -10.64
CA VAL A 99 10.37 -10.21 -9.30
C VAL A 99 10.65 -8.77 -8.86
N SER A 100 11.88 -8.30 -9.02
CA SER A 100 12.26 -6.93 -8.64
C SER A 100 11.61 -5.88 -9.54
N GLY A 101 11.43 -6.16 -10.83
CA GLY A 101 10.73 -5.28 -11.77
C GLY A 101 9.24 -5.19 -11.47
N PHE A 102 8.61 -6.32 -11.11
CA PHE A 102 7.24 -6.33 -10.61
C PHE A 102 7.15 -5.51 -9.31
N GLN A 103 8.09 -5.71 -8.38
CA GLN A 103 8.17 -4.96 -7.13
C GLN A 103 8.31 -3.46 -7.34
N PHE A 104 9.25 -3.04 -8.18
CA PHE A 104 9.41 -1.65 -8.59
C PHE A 104 8.11 -1.06 -9.13
N THR A 105 7.44 -1.79 -10.03
CA THR A 105 6.21 -1.31 -10.68
C THR A 105 5.12 -1.07 -9.65
N TYR A 106 4.81 -2.06 -8.80
CA TYR A 106 3.70 -1.90 -7.88
C TYR A 106 4.02 -0.94 -6.72
N THR A 107 5.25 -0.90 -6.24
CA THR A 107 5.66 0.04 -5.19
C THR A 107 5.60 1.48 -5.71
N THR A 108 5.96 1.71 -6.98
CA THR A 108 5.79 3.01 -7.63
C THR A 108 4.31 3.41 -7.73
N ILE A 109 3.44 2.50 -8.17
CA ILE A 109 1.99 2.76 -8.25
C ILE A 109 1.40 3.06 -6.87
N PHE A 110 1.69 2.22 -5.88
CA PHE A 110 1.29 2.46 -4.49
C PHE A 110 1.84 3.80 -4.00
N GLY A 111 3.08 4.11 -4.37
CA GLY A 111 3.70 5.34 -3.94
C GLY A 111 3.01 6.58 -4.52
N ALA A 112 2.52 6.52 -5.75
CA ALA A 112 1.73 7.60 -6.35
C ALA A 112 0.40 7.78 -5.61
N TYR A 113 -0.25 6.68 -5.26
CA TYR A 113 -1.45 6.71 -4.42
C TYR A 113 -1.19 7.32 -3.04
N SER A 114 -0.12 6.92 -2.35
CA SER A 114 0.24 7.46 -1.04
C SER A 114 0.61 8.95 -1.10
N ALA A 115 1.34 9.38 -2.15
CA ALA A 115 1.62 10.80 -2.39
C ALA A 115 0.35 11.61 -2.67
N PHE A 116 -0.58 11.06 -3.47
CA PHE A 116 -1.88 11.66 -3.72
C PHE A 116 -2.68 11.83 -2.42
N LEU A 117 -2.76 10.79 -1.58
CA LEU A 117 -3.43 10.86 -0.28
C LEU A 117 -2.83 11.96 0.60
N PHE A 118 -1.49 12.01 0.69
CA PHE A 118 -0.81 13.01 1.51
C PHE A 118 -1.11 14.43 1.05
N LEU A 119 -1.04 14.71 -0.25
CA LEU A 119 -1.29 16.06 -0.77
C LEU A 119 -2.76 16.48 -0.70
N ARG A 120 -3.68 15.53 -0.87
CA ARG A 120 -5.13 15.79 -0.79
C ARG A 120 -5.58 16.00 0.65
N THR A 121 -5.16 15.13 1.57
CA THR A 121 -5.60 15.18 2.97
C THR A 121 -4.74 16.09 3.84
N GLY A 122 -3.46 16.31 3.51
CA GLY A 122 -2.51 17.04 4.35
C GLY A 122 -2.07 16.26 5.60
N HIS A 123 -2.52 15.02 5.76
CA HIS A 123 -2.28 14.22 6.97
C HIS A 123 -1.31 13.08 6.71
N PHE A 124 -0.21 13.08 7.45
CA PHE A 124 0.76 11.97 7.45
C PHE A 124 0.11 10.62 7.80
N VAL A 125 -0.80 10.63 8.77
CA VAL A 125 -1.48 9.42 9.27
C VAL A 125 -2.31 8.73 8.19
N ALA A 126 -2.87 9.49 7.23
CA ALA A 126 -3.67 8.90 6.15
C ALA A 126 -2.82 8.01 5.23
N SER A 127 -1.64 8.49 4.83
CA SER A 127 -0.67 7.74 4.03
C SER A 127 -0.09 6.57 4.81
N LEU A 128 0.28 6.77 6.09
CA LEU A 128 0.82 5.71 6.95
C LEU A 128 -0.18 4.57 7.15
N PHE A 129 -1.43 4.88 7.47
CA PHE A 129 -2.46 3.86 7.65
C PHE A 129 -2.72 3.10 6.34
N ALA A 130 -2.75 3.82 5.22
CA ALA A 130 -2.89 3.17 3.91
C ALA A 130 -1.73 2.22 3.61
N HIS A 131 -0.50 2.61 3.93
CA HIS A 131 0.68 1.80 3.76
C HIS A 131 0.65 0.55 4.65
N THR A 132 0.52 0.72 5.97
CA THR A 132 0.46 -0.41 6.90
C THR A 132 -0.63 -1.40 6.52
N PHE A 133 -1.80 -0.91 6.11
CA PHE A 133 -2.88 -1.77 5.64
C PHE A 133 -2.53 -2.54 4.36
N CYS A 134 -1.93 -1.89 3.37
CA CYS A 134 -1.50 -2.56 2.14
C CYS A 134 -0.42 -3.61 2.43
N ASN A 135 0.54 -3.33 3.31
CA ASN A 135 1.56 -4.30 3.72
C ASN A 135 0.93 -5.50 4.43
N TYR A 136 -0.10 -5.25 5.24
CA TYR A 136 -0.84 -6.28 5.95
C TYR A 136 -1.65 -7.19 5.03
N MET A 137 -2.42 -6.60 4.12
CA MET A 137 -3.22 -7.37 3.16
C MET A 137 -2.37 -8.07 2.11
N GLY A 138 -1.23 -7.47 1.74
CA GLY A 138 -0.35 -7.98 0.69
C GLY A 138 -1.01 -7.99 -0.69
N PHE A 139 -0.35 -8.65 -1.65
CA PHE A 139 -0.94 -8.89 -2.95
C PHE A 139 -1.99 -9.99 -2.88
N PRO A 140 -3.09 -9.89 -3.66
CA PRO A 140 -4.05 -10.98 -3.78
C PRO A 140 -3.33 -12.25 -4.24
N GLN A 141 -3.36 -13.30 -3.43
CA GLN A 141 -2.78 -14.58 -3.77
C GLN A 141 -3.71 -15.32 -4.73
N PHE A 142 -3.55 -15.07 -6.03
CA PHE A 142 -4.39 -15.68 -7.06
C PHE A 142 -4.37 -17.22 -7.02
N VAL A 143 -3.29 -17.83 -6.55
CA VAL A 143 -3.19 -19.29 -6.35
C VAL A 143 -4.23 -19.78 -5.35
N GLU A 144 -4.39 -19.08 -4.23
CA GLU A 144 -5.41 -19.41 -3.22
C GLU A 144 -6.82 -19.24 -3.79
N LEU A 145 -7.04 -18.20 -4.60
CA LEU A 145 -8.32 -17.95 -5.27
C LEU A 145 -8.77 -19.12 -6.15
N TYR A 146 -7.83 -19.79 -6.85
CA TYR A 146 -8.15 -20.97 -7.66
C TYR A 146 -8.53 -22.20 -6.83
N GLY A 147 -8.17 -22.24 -5.54
CA GLY A 147 -8.51 -23.32 -4.63
C GLY A 147 -9.96 -23.30 -4.13
N TYR A 148 -10.67 -22.17 -4.25
CA TYR A 148 -12.06 -22.07 -3.80
C TYR A 148 -13.04 -22.73 -4.79
N SER A 149 -14.00 -23.49 -4.28
CA SER A 149 -15.10 -24.04 -5.06
C SER A 149 -16.14 -22.97 -5.43
N GLU A 150 -16.90 -23.20 -6.49
CA GLU A 150 -18.06 -22.36 -6.79
C GLU A 150 -19.17 -22.54 -5.73
N PRO A 151 -19.94 -21.47 -5.40
CA PRO A 151 -19.93 -20.12 -5.98
C PRO A 151 -18.96 -19.12 -5.32
N LYS A 152 -18.19 -19.56 -4.30
CA LYS A 152 -17.35 -18.67 -3.48
C LYS A 152 -16.29 -17.94 -4.29
N ARG A 153 -15.64 -18.66 -5.21
CA ARG A 153 -14.64 -18.09 -6.12
C ARG A 153 -15.20 -16.94 -6.94
N THR A 154 -16.37 -17.14 -7.56
CA THR A 154 -17.06 -16.09 -8.33
C THR A 154 -17.39 -14.88 -7.45
N ILE A 155 -17.89 -15.10 -6.23
CA ILE A 155 -18.18 -14.00 -5.29
C ILE A 155 -16.92 -13.17 -4.98
N ILE A 156 -15.79 -13.82 -4.69
CA ILE A 156 -14.53 -13.12 -4.38
C ILE A 156 -14.04 -12.30 -5.58
N VAL A 157 -14.10 -12.85 -6.80
CA VAL A 157 -13.72 -12.13 -8.03
C VAL A 157 -14.61 -10.90 -8.23
N VAL A 158 -15.93 -11.06 -8.05
CA VAL A 158 -16.87 -9.94 -8.13
C VAL A 158 -16.55 -8.87 -7.08
N LEU A 159 -16.23 -9.26 -5.85
CA LEU A 159 -15.86 -8.32 -4.78
C LEU A 159 -14.53 -7.60 -5.05
N CYS A 160 -13.55 -8.26 -5.69
CA CYS A 160 -12.34 -7.59 -6.18
C CYS A 160 -12.67 -6.49 -7.20
N LEU A 161 -13.52 -6.80 -8.19
CA LEU A 161 -13.92 -5.85 -9.22
C LEU A 161 -14.73 -4.69 -8.64
N VAL A 162 -15.71 -4.99 -7.79
CA VAL A 162 -16.51 -3.98 -7.07
C VAL A 162 -15.61 -3.11 -6.21
N GLY A 163 -14.66 -3.69 -5.48
CA GLY A 163 -13.69 -2.96 -4.66
C GLY A 163 -12.83 -1.99 -5.48
N PHE A 164 -12.36 -2.42 -6.65
CA PHE A 164 -11.62 -1.56 -7.57
C PHE A 164 -12.47 -0.41 -8.12
N VAL A 165 -13.68 -0.70 -8.60
CA VAL A 165 -14.60 0.32 -9.13
C VAL A 165 -14.96 1.34 -8.05
N LEU A 166 -15.31 0.88 -6.85
CA LEU A 166 -15.60 1.75 -5.70
C LEU A 166 -14.38 2.59 -5.33
N TRP A 167 -13.18 2.02 -5.33
CA TRP A 167 -11.97 2.79 -5.08
C TRP A 167 -11.79 3.90 -6.11
N CYS A 168 -11.93 3.62 -7.41
CA CYS A 168 -11.82 4.63 -8.47
C CYS A 168 -12.84 5.77 -8.31
N VAL A 169 -14.10 5.45 -8.02
CA VAL A 169 -15.18 6.43 -7.88
C VAL A 169 -15.06 7.24 -6.59
N LEU A 170 -14.69 6.59 -5.48
CA LEU A 170 -14.66 7.21 -4.16
C LEU A 170 -13.34 7.88 -3.82
N LEU A 171 -12.26 7.62 -4.55
CA LEU A 171 -10.93 8.17 -4.26
C LEU A 171 -10.94 9.69 -4.20
N SER A 172 -11.51 10.37 -5.20
CA SER A 172 -11.53 11.84 -5.21
C SER A 172 -12.51 12.43 -4.18
N PRO A 173 -13.79 11.98 -4.08
CA PRO A 173 -14.74 12.49 -3.10
C PRO A 173 -14.28 12.32 -1.65
N LEU A 174 -13.78 11.13 -1.28
CA LEU A 174 -13.36 10.85 0.10
C LEU A 174 -12.03 11.52 0.46
N THR A 175 -11.29 12.05 -0.51
CA THR A 175 -10.05 12.80 -0.28
C THR A 175 -10.25 14.29 -0.58
N THR A 176 -11.47 14.80 -0.46
CA THR A 176 -11.74 16.22 -0.67
C THR A 176 -10.99 17.06 0.39
N PRO A 177 -10.08 17.99 -0.01
CA PRO A 177 -9.22 18.68 0.95
C PRO A 177 -9.95 19.45 2.06
N SER A 178 -11.16 19.95 1.78
CA SER A 178 -11.98 20.69 2.75
C SER A 178 -12.39 19.85 3.96
N TRP A 179 -12.64 18.55 3.77
CA TRP A 179 -13.00 17.63 4.86
C TRP A 179 -11.86 17.45 5.85
N TYR A 180 -10.63 17.64 5.38
CA TYR A 180 -9.41 17.49 6.16
C TYR A 180 -8.80 18.82 6.62
N LYS A 181 -9.46 19.95 6.33
CA LYS A 181 -8.97 21.32 6.58
C LYS A 181 -7.56 21.54 5.97
N ASN A 182 -7.28 20.91 4.84
CA ASN A 182 -5.97 20.98 4.21
C ASN A 182 -5.84 22.24 3.35
N HIS A 183 -5.10 23.22 3.88
CA HIS A 183 -4.81 24.47 3.19
C HIS A 183 -3.33 24.61 2.79
N LEU A 184 -2.49 23.62 3.09
CA LEU A 184 -1.03 23.73 3.00
C LEU A 184 -0.54 23.68 1.56
N PHE A 185 -1.01 22.70 0.78
CA PHE A 185 -0.46 22.41 -0.55
C PHE A 185 -1.23 23.06 -1.71
N TRP A 186 -2.45 23.54 -1.45
CA TRP A 186 -3.35 24.05 -2.49
C TRP A 186 -3.36 25.58 -2.61
N LYS A 187 -2.81 26.31 -1.62
CA LYS A 187 -2.65 27.78 -1.68
C LYS A 187 -1.50 28.25 -2.57
N VAL A 188 -0.53 27.39 -2.86
CA VAL A 188 0.68 27.75 -3.63
C VAL A 188 0.39 27.87 -5.14
N TYR A 189 -0.79 27.44 -5.60
CA TYR A 189 -1.17 27.38 -7.02
C TYR A 189 -2.39 28.22 -7.38
N SER A 190 -2.86 29.07 -6.47
CA SER A 190 -3.90 30.09 -6.67
C SER A 190 -3.28 31.46 -6.62
#